data_AF-A0A9N7RPT3-F1
#
_entry.id   AF-A0A9N7RPT3-F1
#
_cell.length_a   1.000
_cell.length_b   1.000
_cell.length_c   1.000
_cell.angle_alpha   90.00
_cell.angle_beta   90.00
_cell.angle_gamma   90.00
#
_symmetry.space_group_name_H-M   'P 1'
#
loop_
_entity.id
_entity.type
_entity.pdbx_description
1 polymer ?
#
loop_
_entity_poly.entity_id
_entity_poly.type
_entity_poly.pdbx_seq_one_letter_code
_entity_poly.pdbx_strand_id
1 'polypeptide(L)'
;MEAKENGEFTEPSPAGIFKVPGEPAIVINELPPLSSSETDLVVPCDVDDVHPQRFAGFGEWVEGREVRKLFGTNHFNGTVTLFDGETGWYRVVYEDGDFEDLEWEELSEILVPLDVNLPLKTLAMKIVKKRQKSVQKPGKSKVVGRNNGSFGEKGKGKENGGS
;
A
#
# COMPACT_ATOMS: atom_id res chain seq x y z
N MET A 1 7.08 -6.79 67.66
CA MET A 1 6.00 -7.05 66.70
C MET A 1 5.73 -5.73 65.96
N GLU A 2 6.64 -5.21 65.13
CA GLU A 2 7.18 -5.75 63.85
C GLU A 2 6.07 -5.92 62.80
N ALA A 3 6.20 -5.50 61.53
CA ALA A 3 7.38 -5.15 60.76
C ALA A 3 7.11 -4.04 59.71
N LYS A 4 8.18 -3.32 59.35
CA LYS A 4 8.33 -2.50 58.14
C LYS A 4 8.43 -3.43 56.92
N GLU A 5 7.84 -3.04 55.80
CA GLU A 5 8.21 -3.56 54.48
C GLU A 5 8.71 -2.41 53.61
N ASN A 6 10.00 -2.46 53.31
CA ASN A 6 10.70 -1.57 52.40
C ASN A 6 10.57 -2.18 50.99
N GLY A 7 9.94 -1.46 50.06
CA GLY A 7 9.99 -1.80 48.64
C GLY A 7 11.34 -1.38 48.05
N GLU A 8 12.29 -2.31 48.02
CA GLU A 8 13.59 -2.18 47.36
C GLU A 8 13.38 -2.24 45.84
N PHE A 9 13.62 -1.12 45.16
CA PHE A 9 13.60 -1.03 43.70
C PHE A 9 14.93 -1.54 43.17
N THR A 10 14.98 -2.82 42.77
CA THR A 10 16.15 -3.48 42.20
C THR A 10 16.59 -2.79 40.91
N GLU A 11 17.79 -2.22 40.94
CA GLU A 11 18.46 -1.58 39.81
C GLU A 11 18.76 -2.64 38.71
N PRO A 12 18.50 -2.36 37.43
CA PRO A 12 18.71 -3.33 36.36
C PRO A 12 20.21 -3.63 36.18
N SER A 13 20.58 -4.90 36.40
CA SER A 13 21.94 -5.41 36.23
C SER A 13 22.46 -5.15 34.81
N PRO A 14 23.69 -4.63 34.63
CA PRO A 14 24.23 -4.34 33.31
C PRO A 14 24.40 -5.64 32.51
N ALA A 15 23.83 -5.67 31.30
CA ALA A 15 23.94 -6.78 30.37
C ALA A 15 25.41 -7.21 30.22
N GLY A 16 25.73 -8.43 30.65
CA GLY A 16 27.08 -8.97 30.61
C GLY A 16 27.58 -9.07 29.17
N ILE A 17 28.57 -8.24 28.81
CA ILE A 17 29.21 -8.28 27.51
C ILE A 17 30.27 -9.38 27.55
N PHE A 18 29.95 -10.55 27.00
CA PHE A 18 30.87 -11.67 26.88
C PHE A 18 31.58 -11.63 25.53
N LYS A 19 32.92 -11.65 25.53
CA LYS A 19 33.72 -11.68 24.31
C LYS A 19 33.82 -13.11 23.79
N VAL A 20 32.94 -13.47 22.86
CA VAL A 20 32.96 -14.76 22.18
C VAL A 20 33.84 -14.65 20.92
N PRO A 21 34.86 -15.51 20.72
CA PRO A 21 35.67 -15.48 19.50
C PRO A 21 34.82 -15.94 18.30
N GLY A 22 34.49 -15.01 17.41
CA GLY A 22 33.60 -15.22 16.26
C GLY A 22 32.84 -13.95 15.88
N GLU A 23 31.80 -14.08 15.05
CA GLU A 23 30.86 -12.99 14.74
C GLU A 23 30.17 -12.47 16.03
N PRO A 24 29.83 -11.18 16.14
CA PRO A 24 29.20 -10.63 17.32
C PRO A 24 27.85 -11.30 17.59
N ALA A 25 27.75 -12.04 18.70
CA ALA A 25 26.53 -12.71 19.13
C ALA A 25 25.97 -12.03 20.39
N ILE A 26 24.66 -11.82 20.42
CA ILE A 26 23.92 -11.42 21.62
C ILE A 26 23.52 -12.67 22.40
N VAL A 27 23.86 -12.71 23.69
CA VAL A 27 23.47 -13.80 24.59
C VAL A 27 22.19 -13.37 25.31
N ILE A 28 21.09 -14.08 25.06
CA ILE A 28 19.82 -13.89 25.74
C ILE A 28 19.80 -14.89 26.89
N ASN A 29 20.04 -14.42 28.13
CA ASN A 29 20.16 -15.30 29.31
C ASN A 29 18.82 -15.88 29.78
N GLU A 30 17.70 -15.32 29.34
CA GLU A 30 16.37 -15.74 29.81
C GLU A 30 15.41 -15.79 28.61
N LEU A 31 14.99 -16.98 28.20
CA LEU A 31 13.74 -17.12 27.44
C LEU A 31 12.61 -16.75 28.41
N PRO A 32 11.59 -15.97 27.99
CA PRO A 32 10.41 -15.79 28.83
C PRO A 32 9.88 -17.17 29.24
N PRO A 33 9.49 -17.37 30.51
CA PRO A 33 9.01 -18.65 30.97
C PRO A 33 7.89 -19.11 30.05
N LEU A 34 8.10 -20.23 29.37
CA LEU A 34 7.10 -20.87 28.55
C LEU A 34 5.97 -21.28 29.51
N SER A 35 4.91 -20.47 29.55
CA SER A 35 3.64 -20.85 30.13
C SER A 35 3.33 -22.25 29.62
N SER A 36 3.22 -23.21 30.53
CA SER A 36 3.02 -24.61 30.19
C SER A 36 1.64 -24.84 29.58
N SER A 37 1.52 -24.52 28.30
CA SER A 37 0.52 -25.06 27.39
C SER A 37 1.29 -25.50 26.15
N GLU A 38 1.77 -26.74 26.23
CA GLU A 38 2.49 -27.48 25.22
C GLU A 38 1.56 -27.73 24.03
N THR A 39 1.44 -26.74 23.15
CA THR A 39 0.92 -26.87 21.80
C THR A 39 1.80 -26.04 20.90
N ASP A 40 2.77 -26.75 20.32
CA ASP A 40 3.45 -26.55 19.02
C ASP A 40 3.80 -25.12 18.59
N LEU A 41 5.01 -24.96 18.05
CA LEU A 41 5.49 -23.73 17.39
C LEU A 41 4.81 -23.51 16.02
N VAL A 42 3.50 -23.75 15.97
CA VAL A 42 2.61 -23.28 14.94
C VAL A 42 2.46 -21.80 15.21
N VAL A 43 2.96 -20.97 14.28
CA VAL A 43 2.47 -19.60 14.10
C VAL A 43 0.97 -19.64 14.33
N PRO A 44 0.37 -18.86 15.26
CA PRO A 44 -1.07 -18.83 15.42
C PRO A 44 -1.67 -18.23 14.14
N CYS A 45 -1.85 -19.07 13.13
CA CYS A 45 -3.01 -19.00 12.28
C CYS A 45 -4.10 -19.63 13.13
N ASP A 46 -4.60 -18.87 14.12
CA ASP A 46 -5.87 -19.18 14.75
C ASP A 46 -6.92 -19.13 13.64
N VAL A 47 -7.13 -20.27 12.98
CA VAL A 47 -8.40 -20.60 12.33
C VAL A 47 -9.35 -21.01 13.45
N ASP A 48 -9.55 -20.10 14.40
CA ASP A 48 -10.86 -20.01 15.02
C ASP A 48 -11.82 -19.67 13.89
N ASP A 49 -12.98 -20.31 13.89
CA ASP A 49 -14.14 -20.09 13.00
C ASP A 49 -14.77 -18.69 13.23
N VAL A 50 -13.93 -17.70 13.50
CA VAL A 50 -14.21 -16.32 13.78
C VAL A 50 -13.51 -15.54 12.69
N HIS A 51 -14.28 -15.23 11.66
CA HIS A 51 -14.07 -14.21 10.62
C HIS A 51 -12.67 -13.56 10.71
N PRO A 52 -11.76 -13.82 9.75
CA PRO A 52 -10.34 -13.47 9.85
C PRO A 52 -10.25 -12.07 10.42
N GLN A 53 -9.70 -11.98 11.63
CA GLN A 53 -9.55 -10.73 12.36
C GLN A 53 -8.97 -9.75 11.36
N ARG A 54 -9.80 -8.83 10.84
CA ARG A 54 -9.44 -7.97 9.72
C ARG A 54 -8.24 -7.18 10.23
N PHE A 55 -7.04 -7.61 9.86
CA PHE A 55 -5.82 -6.98 10.32
C PHE A 55 -5.96 -5.50 9.97
N ALA A 56 -5.96 -4.63 10.98
CA ALA A 56 -6.20 -3.22 10.76
C ALA A 56 -5.22 -2.70 9.71
N GLY A 57 -5.73 -2.12 8.61
CA GLY A 57 -4.94 -1.66 7.47
C GLY A 57 -4.68 -2.69 6.37
N PHE A 58 -5.10 -3.96 6.51
CA PHE A 58 -4.90 -4.96 5.45
C PHE A 58 -5.69 -4.65 4.18
N GLY A 59 -6.88 -4.05 4.28
CA GLY A 59 -7.69 -3.72 3.10
C GLY A 59 -6.98 -2.74 2.15
N GLU A 60 -6.28 -1.74 2.70
CA GLU A 60 -5.51 -0.77 1.90
C GLU A 60 -4.37 -1.44 1.12
N TRP A 61 -3.81 -2.56 1.62
CA TRP A 61 -2.74 -3.28 0.94
C TRP A 61 -3.21 -4.01 -0.32
N VAL A 62 -4.52 -4.19 -0.47
CA VAL A 62 -5.11 -4.87 -1.62
C VAL A 62 -5.29 -3.91 -2.81
N GLU A 63 -5.27 -2.60 -2.58
CA GLU A 63 -5.36 -1.60 -3.64
C GLU A 63 -4.21 -1.74 -4.65
N GLY A 64 -4.54 -1.63 -5.94
CA GLY A 64 -3.63 -1.82 -7.06
C GLY A 64 -3.34 -3.27 -7.42
N ARG A 65 -3.89 -4.26 -6.70
CA ARG A 65 -3.87 -5.67 -7.11
C ARG A 65 -4.72 -5.89 -8.35
N GLU A 66 -4.29 -6.81 -9.20
CA GLU A 66 -5.05 -7.28 -10.36
C GLU A 66 -6.05 -8.36 -9.94
N VAL A 67 -7.23 -8.35 -10.54
CA VAL A 67 -8.27 -9.38 -10.41
C VAL A 67 -8.63 -9.94 -11.77
N ARG A 68 -9.20 -11.15 -11.78
CA ARG A 68 -9.72 -11.81 -12.96
C ARG A 68 -11.03 -12.50 -12.62
N LYS A 69 -12.15 -11.91 -13.05
CA LYS A 69 -13.50 -12.43 -12.78
C LYS A 69 -14.09 -13.09 -14.03
N LEU A 70 -14.84 -14.17 -13.85
CA LEU A 70 -15.59 -14.82 -14.92
C LEU A 70 -17.02 -14.26 -14.93
N PHE A 71 -17.38 -13.59 -16.03
CA PHE A 71 -18.75 -13.14 -16.29
C PHE A 71 -19.32 -13.94 -17.47
N GLY A 72 -20.33 -14.77 -17.20
CA GLY A 72 -20.87 -15.69 -18.19
C GLY A 72 -19.80 -16.66 -18.71
N THR A 73 -19.37 -16.47 -19.96
CA THR A 73 -18.33 -17.29 -20.61
C THR A 73 -16.97 -16.60 -20.68
N ASN A 74 -16.88 -15.32 -20.32
CA ASN A 74 -15.71 -14.49 -20.60
C ASN A 74 -15.03 -14.08 -19.30
N HIS A 75 -13.69 -14.09 -19.29
CA HIS A 75 -12.92 -13.56 -18.18
C HIS A 75 -12.61 -12.09 -18.43
N PHE A 76 -12.78 -11.27 -17.40
CA PHE A 76 -12.49 -9.85 -17.43
C PHE A 76 -11.42 -9.56 -16.38
N ASN A 77 -10.41 -8.80 -16.80
CA ASN A 77 -9.36 -8.34 -15.92
C ASN A 77 -9.78 -7.01 -15.30
N GLY A 78 -9.44 -6.84 -14.03
CA GLY A 78 -9.71 -5.61 -13.30
C GLY A 78 -8.58 -5.25 -12.36
N THR A 79 -8.70 -4.09 -11.75
CA THR A 79 -7.78 -3.62 -10.71
C THR A 79 -8.59 -3.15 -9.51
N VAL A 80 -8.16 -3.53 -8.31
CA VAL A 80 -8.71 -2.97 -7.07
C VAL A 80 -8.26 -1.53 -6.97
N THR A 81 -9.19 -0.58 -6.93
CA THR A 81 -8.89 0.85 -7.00
C THR A 81 -9.05 1.58 -5.68
N LEU A 82 -9.93 1.09 -4.81
CA LEU A 82 -10.23 1.72 -3.53
C LEU A 82 -10.69 0.68 -2.52
N PHE A 83 -10.27 0.85 -1.27
CA PHE A 83 -10.83 0.17 -0.11
C PHE A 83 -11.59 1.18 0.76
N ASP A 84 -12.85 0.88 1.07
CA ASP A 84 -13.62 1.62 2.05
C ASP A 84 -13.42 1.00 3.43
N GLY A 85 -12.65 1.67 4.29
CA GLY A 85 -12.36 1.21 5.65
C GLY A 85 -13.56 1.25 6.60
N GLU A 86 -14.63 2.00 6.27
CA GLU A 86 -15.83 2.08 7.10
C GLU A 86 -16.72 0.85 6.90
N THR A 87 -16.92 0.46 5.63
CA THR A 87 -17.79 -0.67 5.27
C THR A 87 -17.01 -1.98 5.10
N GLY A 88 -15.72 -1.89 4.75
CA GLY A 88 -14.87 -3.02 4.39
C GLY A 88 -15.04 -3.51 2.96
N TRP A 89 -15.57 -2.67 2.07
CA TRP A 89 -15.84 -2.98 0.67
C TRP A 89 -14.67 -2.54 -0.22
N TYR A 90 -14.50 -3.23 -1.35
CA TYR A 90 -13.44 -2.98 -2.31
C TYR A 90 -14.02 -2.62 -3.66
N ARG A 91 -13.63 -1.46 -4.19
CA ARG A 91 -14.00 -1.08 -5.56
C ARG A 91 -13.05 -1.67 -6.57
N VAL A 92 -13.56 -2.51 -7.45
CA VAL A 92 -12.85 -3.03 -8.62
C VAL A 92 -13.30 -2.30 -9.87
N VAL A 93 -12.34 -1.86 -10.70
CA VAL A 93 -12.62 -1.36 -12.04
C VAL A 93 -12.11 -2.37 -13.06
N TYR A 94 -12.99 -2.79 -13.96
CA TYR A 94 -12.69 -3.75 -15.02
C TYR A 94 -12.19 -3.04 -16.29
N GLU A 95 -11.65 -3.82 -17.23
CA GLU A 95 -11.06 -3.32 -18.48
C GLU A 95 -12.06 -2.66 -19.45
N ASP A 96 -13.35 -2.97 -19.34
CA ASP A 96 -14.43 -2.34 -20.08
C ASP A 96 -14.87 -0.98 -19.50
N GLY A 97 -14.33 -0.60 -18.34
CA GLY A 97 -14.63 0.64 -17.63
C GLY A 97 -15.79 0.53 -16.64
N ASP A 98 -16.44 -0.63 -16.55
CA ASP A 98 -17.41 -0.90 -15.50
C ASP A 98 -16.71 -1.12 -14.16
N PHE A 99 -17.46 -0.94 -13.07
CA PHE A 99 -16.96 -1.13 -11.72
C PHE A 99 -17.97 -1.84 -10.84
N GLU A 100 -17.46 -2.51 -9.82
CA GLU A 100 -18.23 -3.24 -8.82
C GLU A 100 -17.59 -3.02 -7.45
N ASP A 101 -18.42 -2.92 -6.42
CA ASP A 101 -17.97 -2.90 -5.03
C ASP A 101 -18.17 -4.30 -4.46
N LEU A 102 -17.08 -4.94 -3.99
CA LEU A 102 -17.03 -6.35 -3.58
C LEU A 102 -16.66 -6.48 -2.10
N GLU A 103 -17.18 -7.53 -1.45
CA GLU A 103 -16.71 -7.95 -0.14
C GLU A 103 -15.39 -8.71 -0.23
N TRP A 104 -14.67 -8.87 0.90
CA TRP A 104 -13.39 -9.58 0.92
C TRP A 104 -13.52 -11.03 0.43
N GLU A 105 -14.60 -11.72 0.80
CA GLU A 105 -14.84 -13.12 0.43
C GLU A 105 -14.87 -13.26 -1.09
N GLU A 106 -15.70 -12.46 -1.76
CA GLU A 106 -15.81 -12.44 -3.23
C GLU A 106 -14.51 -11.99 -3.91
N LEU A 107 -13.86 -10.95 -3.37
CA LEU A 107 -12.63 -10.42 -3.93
C LEU A 107 -11.50 -11.46 -3.87
N SER A 108 -11.41 -12.19 -2.77
CA SER A 108 -10.33 -13.15 -2.53
C SER A 108 -10.31 -14.28 -3.56
N GLU A 109 -11.47 -14.67 -4.08
CA GLU A 109 -11.63 -15.72 -5.09
C GLU A 109 -11.15 -15.28 -6.49
N ILE A 110 -11.27 -13.99 -6.80
CA ILE A 110 -10.94 -13.45 -8.13
C ILE A 110 -9.57 -12.75 -8.17
N LEU A 111 -8.87 -12.63 -7.03
CA LEU A 111 -7.56 -12.01 -6.98
C LEU A 111 -6.52 -12.82 -7.76
N VAL A 112 -5.75 -12.13 -8.61
CA VAL A 112 -4.62 -12.76 -9.27
C VAL A 112 -3.51 -13.04 -8.23
N PRO A 113 -2.94 -14.27 -8.20
CA PRO A 113 -1.86 -14.61 -7.29
C PRO A 113 -0.60 -13.76 -7.54
N LEU A 114 0.06 -13.33 -6.47
CA LEU A 114 1.35 -12.68 -6.57
C LEU A 114 2.45 -13.71 -6.89
N ASP A 115 3.34 -13.36 -7.83
CA ASP A 115 4.51 -14.19 -8.12
C ASP A 115 5.60 -13.97 -7.06
N VAL A 116 5.58 -14.80 -6.03
CA VAL A 116 6.59 -14.82 -4.95
C VAL A 116 7.95 -15.34 -5.42
N ASN A 117 8.04 -15.94 -6.62
CA ASN A 117 9.31 -16.36 -7.20
C ASN A 117 10.06 -15.22 -7.89
N LEU A 118 9.45 -14.03 -7.96
CA LEU A 118 10.11 -12.85 -8.52
C LEU A 118 11.36 -12.51 -7.70
N PRO A 119 12.57 -12.58 -8.29
CA PRO A 119 13.79 -12.30 -7.54
C PRO A 119 13.80 -10.88 -6.99
N LEU A 120 14.24 -10.71 -5.74
CA LEU A 120 14.30 -9.40 -5.06
C LEU A 120 15.07 -8.35 -5.87
N LYS A 121 16.16 -8.76 -6.53
CA LYS A 121 16.94 -7.90 -7.44
C LYS A 121 16.06 -7.30 -8.55
N THR A 122 15.17 -8.11 -9.13
CA THR A 122 14.25 -7.69 -10.20
C THR A 122 13.19 -6.75 -9.65
N LEU A 123 12.63 -7.07 -8.48
CA LEU A 123 11.63 -6.22 -7.82
C LEU A 123 12.22 -4.85 -7.43
N ALA A 124 13.41 -4.82 -6.81
CA ALA A 124 14.11 -3.60 -6.44
C ALA A 124 14.36 -2.71 -7.67
N MET A 125 14.83 -3.30 -8.79
CA MET A 125 15.01 -2.56 -10.05
C MET A 125 13.69 -2.00 -10.60
N LYS A 126 12.58 -2.75 -10.52
CA LYS A 126 11.25 -2.27 -10.94
C LYS A 126 10.78 -1.06 -10.12
N ILE A 127 10.98 -1.11 -8.80
CA ILE A 127 10.61 -0.01 -7.88
C ILE A 127 11.41 1.26 -8.18
N VAL A 128 12.73 1.15 -8.33
CA VAL A 128 13.60 2.30 -8.67
C VAL A 128 13.18 2.91 -10.00
N LYS A 129 12.97 2.09 -11.04
CA LYS A 129 12.50 2.56 -12.36
C LYS A 129 11.13 3.25 -12.31
N LYS A 130 10.18 2.74 -11.52
CA LYS A 130 8.85 3.35 -11.35
C LYS A 130 8.96 4.76 -10.77
N ARG A 131 9.84 4.96 -9.76
CA ARG A 131 10.10 6.27 -9.15
C ARG A 131 10.78 7.27 -10.09
N GLN A 132 11.64 6.82 -10.99
CA GLN A 132 12.28 7.72 -11.97
C GLN A 132 11.30 8.25 -13.03
N LYS A 133 10.32 7.43 -13.45
CA LYS A 133 9.32 7.82 -14.45
C LYS A 133 8.34 8.90 -13.96
N SER A 134 8.03 8.96 -12.66
CA SER A 134 7.15 10.00 -12.11
C SER A 134 7.82 11.39 -12.05
N VAL A 135 9.15 11.45 -12.03
CA VAL A 135 9.92 12.71 -11.94
C VAL A 135 10.08 13.40 -13.29
N GLN A 136 9.96 12.68 -14.41
CA GLN A 136 10.20 13.22 -15.76
C GLN A 136 8.92 13.55 -16.57
N LYS A 137 7.88 14.14 -15.97
CA LYS A 137 6.84 14.82 -16.79
C LYS A 137 7.36 16.20 -17.20
N PRO A 138 7.86 16.44 -18.44
CA PRO A 138 8.17 17.80 -18.87
C PRO A 138 6.88 18.59 -19.03
N GLY A 139 6.66 19.56 -18.15
CA GLY A 139 5.60 20.55 -18.32
C GLY A 139 5.83 21.34 -19.60
N LYS A 140 4.92 21.20 -20.58
CA LYS A 140 4.85 22.11 -21.73
C LYS A 140 4.47 23.50 -21.22
N SER A 141 5.45 24.35 -20.94
CA SER A 141 5.21 25.79 -20.82
C SER A 141 4.85 26.34 -22.20
N LYS A 142 3.55 26.55 -22.45
CA LYS A 142 3.08 27.43 -23.54
C LYS A 142 3.45 28.87 -23.18
N VAL A 143 4.61 29.32 -23.64
CA VAL A 143 4.91 30.76 -23.74
C VAL A 143 4.06 31.30 -24.90
N VAL A 144 2.87 31.81 -24.58
CA VAL A 144 2.08 32.64 -25.51
C VAL A 144 2.70 34.04 -25.47
N GLY A 145 3.49 34.35 -26.50
CA GLY A 145 4.04 35.69 -26.71
C GLY A 145 2.93 36.70 -26.96
N ARG A 146 2.83 37.72 -26.11
CA ARG A 146 1.98 38.91 -26.33
C ARG A 146 2.72 39.84 -27.28
N ASN A 147 2.26 39.94 -28.51
CA ASN A 147 2.69 40.94 -29.47
C ASN A 147 1.78 42.18 -29.36
N ASN A 148 2.29 43.20 -28.66
CA ASN A 148 1.78 44.57 -28.79
C ASN A 148 2.30 45.16 -30.11
N GLY A 149 1.38 45.61 -30.98
CA GLY A 149 1.69 46.37 -32.19
C GLY A 149 0.66 47.46 -32.38
N SER A 150 1.03 48.69 -31.99
CA SER A 150 0.29 49.93 -32.16
C SER A 150 0.52 50.56 -33.55
N PHE A 151 -0.38 51.49 -33.90
CA PHE A 151 -0.34 52.52 -34.95
C PHE A 151 -0.90 52.21 -36.35
N GLY A 152 -1.82 53.07 -36.80
CA GLY A 152 -2.15 53.21 -38.23
C GLY A 152 -3.54 53.76 -38.56
N GLU A 153 -3.84 54.98 -38.12
CA GLU A 153 -4.97 55.80 -38.57
C GLU A 153 -5.03 55.93 -40.12
N LYS A 154 -6.20 55.69 -40.73
CA LYS A 154 -6.80 56.55 -41.79
C LYS A 154 -8.15 56.01 -42.27
N GLY A 155 -9.18 56.84 -42.11
CA GLY A 155 -10.52 56.56 -42.58
C GLY A 155 -10.71 56.67 -44.09
N LYS A 156 -11.84 56.13 -44.55
CA LYS A 156 -12.75 56.76 -45.52
C LYS A 156 -14.03 55.95 -45.56
N GLY A 157 -15.15 56.62 -45.28
CA GLY A 157 -16.48 56.05 -45.48
C GLY A 157 -16.78 55.82 -46.96
N LYS A 158 -17.70 54.88 -47.20
CA LYS A 158 -18.75 55.02 -48.21
C LYS A 158 -19.87 54.02 -47.92
N GLU A 159 -21.04 54.61 -47.68
CA GLU A 159 -22.39 54.16 -48.05
C GLU A 159 -22.47 53.03 -49.10
N ASN A 160 -23.37 52.07 -48.87
CA ASN A 160 -24.62 51.94 -49.64
C ASN A 160 -25.47 50.77 -49.10
N GLY A 161 -26.73 51.06 -48.80
CA GLY A 161 -27.78 50.06 -48.63
C GLY A 161 -28.30 49.55 -49.98
N GLY A 162 -29.15 48.54 -49.90
CA GLY A 162 -29.94 48.08 -51.06
C GLY A 162 -30.47 46.67 -50.87
N SER A 163 -31.66 46.62 -50.25
CA SER A 163 -32.73 45.60 -50.35
C SER A 163 -32.44 44.14 -49.98
#